data_AF-A0A355BIE9-F1
#
_entry.id   AF-A0A355BIE9-F1
#
_cell.length_a   1.000
_cell.length_b   1.000
_cell.length_c   1.000
_cell.angle_alpha   90.00
_cell.angle_beta   90.00
_cell.angle_gamma   90.00
#
_symmetry.space_group_name_H-M   'P 1'
#
loop_
_entity.id
_entity.type
_entity.pdbx_description
1 polymer ?
#
loop_
_entity_poly.entity_id
_entity_poly.type
_entity_poly.pdbx_seq_one_letter_code
_entity_poly.pdbx_strand_id
1 'polypeptide(L)'
;MKRANRVISVLMIPLLSLLQISPALAKDASPQTVYIADADDLLALSKSCSLDSWSHGRTVILTADIDLEARDFTPIPIFGGVFDGQGHSISGLSINVEGAKQGLFRYLEQSGVIRNLEVKGVVTPGGEKSYIGGIVGNNMGTLESCSFSGYVKGKGNVGGLVGWNGTTGKLVKSSASGVVYGESKVGGVAGSNAGTILRCVNNSQVNTTVEEHKLNFEGLTMEDVRLSKLFLGATDIGGIAGLNTGVVQNSENHGVIGYPHVGYNVGGVAGRQSGYITICVNHGSVYGRKEVGGIVGQIEPYIA
;
A
#
# COMPACT_ATOMS: atom_id res chain seq x y z
N MET A 1 -5.77 47.42 70.14
CA MET A 1 -6.90 47.92 69.31
C MET A 1 -6.37 48.21 67.90
N LYS A 2 -7.08 47.79 66.83
CA LYS A 2 -6.79 48.06 65.38
C LYS A 2 -5.45 47.41 64.90
N ARG A 3 -5.37 46.64 63.78
CA ARG A 3 -5.47 46.95 62.33
C ARG A 3 -4.45 48.03 61.89
N ALA A 4 -3.64 47.92 60.82
CA ALA A 4 -3.25 46.86 59.85
C ALA A 4 -1.95 47.36 59.10
N ASN A 5 -1.40 46.92 57.93
CA ASN A 5 -1.78 45.99 56.84
C ASN A 5 -0.58 45.67 55.87
N ARG A 6 -0.37 44.43 55.40
CA ARG A 6 0.54 44.00 54.27
C ARG A 6 2.07 44.27 54.49
N VAL A 7 3.07 43.74 53.74
CA VAL A 7 3.24 43.18 52.37
C VAL A 7 4.10 41.87 52.37
N ILE A 8 4.24 41.18 51.22
CA ILE A 8 4.85 39.85 50.99
C ILE A 8 6.24 39.93 50.31
N SER A 9 7.24 39.14 50.76
CA SER A 9 8.30 38.44 49.96
C SER A 9 9.38 37.85 50.89
N VAL A 10 9.47 36.52 51.12
CA VAL A 10 10.21 35.50 50.33
C VAL A 10 11.73 35.74 50.28
N LEU A 11 12.49 35.08 51.18
CA LEU A 11 13.95 34.89 51.05
C LEU A 11 14.52 33.80 52.00
N MET A 12 14.53 32.53 51.56
CA MET A 12 15.30 31.40 52.12
C MET A 12 15.63 30.49 50.91
N ILE A 13 16.85 30.53 50.36
CA ILE A 13 18.12 29.89 50.80
C ILE A 13 18.20 28.40 50.37
N PRO A 14 19.30 27.95 49.72
CA PRO A 14 19.28 26.75 48.86
C PRO A 14 19.90 25.49 49.50
N LEU A 15 19.55 24.31 48.96
CA LEU A 15 20.33 23.08 49.14
C LEU A 15 20.05 22.04 48.02
N LEU A 16 20.90 21.00 47.96
CA LEU A 16 20.93 19.88 47.01
C LEU A 16 21.37 20.22 45.57
N SER A 17 22.70 20.17 45.40
CA SER A 17 23.36 19.73 44.17
C SER A 17 23.13 18.22 43.91
N LEU A 18 23.70 17.71 42.81
CA LEU A 18 23.74 16.28 42.41
C LEU A 18 22.45 15.68 41.82
N LEU A 19 22.05 16.19 40.66
CA LEU A 19 21.53 15.33 39.59
C LEU A 19 22.68 15.04 38.62
N GLN A 20 23.03 13.76 38.49
CA GLN A 20 24.06 13.33 37.55
C GLN A 20 23.54 13.48 36.11
N ILE A 21 24.32 14.13 35.24
CA ILE A 21 24.08 14.06 33.80
C ILE A 21 24.52 12.67 33.34
N SER A 22 23.58 11.73 33.34
CA SER A 22 23.78 10.45 32.67
C SER A 22 24.10 10.71 31.20
N PRO A 23 25.25 10.27 30.65
CA PRO A 23 25.43 10.25 29.22
C PRO A 23 24.35 9.33 28.64
N ALA A 24 23.39 9.90 27.91
CA ALA A 24 22.32 9.13 27.31
C ALA A 24 22.94 8.05 26.42
N LEU A 25 22.50 6.80 26.63
CA LEU A 25 23.07 5.60 26.03
C LEU A 25 23.33 5.81 24.52
N ALA A 26 24.61 5.88 24.14
CA ALA A 26 25.05 6.00 22.75
C ALA A 26 24.79 4.66 22.04
N LYS A 27 23.52 4.43 21.68
CA LYS A 27 23.02 3.22 21.02
C LYS A 27 23.78 3.04 19.71
N ASP A 28 24.40 1.87 19.53
CA ASP A 28 25.54 1.68 18.63
C ASP A 28 25.41 2.32 17.25
N ALA A 29 26.39 3.19 16.94
CA ALA A 29 26.61 3.78 15.63
C ALA A 29 27.18 2.76 14.62
N SER A 30 26.60 1.55 14.58
CA SER A 30 26.50 0.76 13.36
C SER A 30 25.98 1.66 12.22
N PRO A 31 26.41 1.46 10.97
CA PRO A 31 26.14 2.41 9.89
C PRO A 31 24.63 2.66 9.75
N GLN A 32 24.24 3.93 9.87
CA GLN A 32 22.87 4.38 9.64
C GLN A 32 22.45 4.18 8.18
N THR A 33 23.42 4.11 7.25
CA THR A 33 23.19 3.86 5.83
C THR A 33 23.62 2.45 5.45
N VAL A 34 22.69 1.69 4.86
CA VAL A 34 22.92 0.40 4.23
C VAL A 34 22.84 0.61 2.73
N TYR A 35 23.87 0.17 2.00
CA TYR A 35 23.87 0.20 0.54
C TYR A 35 23.46 -1.17 -0.01
N ILE A 36 22.82 -1.18 -1.17
CA ILE A 36 22.44 -2.39 -1.90
C ILE A 36 22.94 -2.24 -3.34
N ALA A 37 23.93 -3.05 -3.70
CA ALA A 37 24.53 -3.09 -5.03
C ALA A 37 24.04 -4.26 -5.89
N ASP A 38 23.50 -5.31 -5.28
CA ASP A 38 23.02 -6.50 -5.97
C ASP A 38 21.80 -7.18 -5.31
N ALA A 39 21.38 -8.31 -5.87
CA ALA A 39 20.24 -9.09 -5.41
C ALA A 39 20.49 -9.81 -4.07
N ASP A 40 21.73 -10.19 -3.79
CA ASP A 40 22.10 -10.94 -2.59
C ASP A 40 22.18 -9.98 -1.37
N ASP A 41 22.57 -8.72 -1.57
CA ASP A 41 22.36 -7.60 -0.63
C ASP A 41 20.87 -7.41 -0.29
N LEU A 42 19.98 -7.39 -1.30
CA LEU A 42 18.54 -7.21 -1.11
C LEU A 42 17.89 -8.41 -0.39
N LEU A 43 18.39 -9.63 -0.65
CA LEU A 43 18.02 -10.83 0.11
C LEU A 43 18.55 -10.80 1.55
N ALA A 44 19.71 -10.18 1.81
CA ALA A 44 20.24 -9.96 3.16
C ALA A 44 19.44 -8.91 3.95
N LEU A 45 18.96 -7.85 3.29
CA LEU A 45 18.04 -6.87 3.87
C LEU A 45 16.75 -7.54 4.36
N SER A 46 16.11 -8.36 3.51
CA SER A 46 14.86 -9.05 3.85
C SER A 46 15.01 -9.93 5.10
N LYS A 47 16.12 -10.68 5.20
CA LYS A 47 16.47 -11.49 6.37
C LYS A 47 16.70 -10.64 7.63
N SER A 48 17.33 -9.47 7.48
CA SER A 48 17.62 -8.55 8.58
C SER A 48 16.37 -7.83 9.10
N CYS A 49 15.40 -7.53 8.23
CA CYS A 49 14.09 -6.96 8.56
C CYS A 49 13.10 -7.97 9.18
N SER A 50 13.59 -9.12 9.68
CA SER A 50 12.81 -10.09 10.47
C SER A 50 12.61 -9.67 11.93
N LEU A 51 13.35 -8.66 12.40
CA LEU A 51 13.18 -8.01 13.70
C LEU A 51 12.59 -6.61 13.50
N ASP A 52 11.41 -6.36 14.07
CA ASP A 52 10.62 -5.13 13.92
C ASP A 52 11.46 -3.84 14.06
N SER A 53 12.36 -3.81 15.04
CA SER A 53 13.19 -2.64 15.35
C SER A 53 14.49 -2.51 14.54
N TRP A 54 14.80 -3.44 13.62
CA TRP A 54 16.07 -3.37 12.86
C TRP A 54 16.08 -2.25 11.82
N SER A 55 14.96 -2.01 11.14
CA SER A 55 14.87 -0.96 10.12
C SER A 55 14.78 0.46 10.70
N HIS A 56 14.45 0.59 11.98
CA HIS A 56 14.18 1.88 12.64
C HIS A 56 15.41 2.78 12.66
N GLY A 57 15.30 3.98 12.08
CA GLY A 57 16.39 4.94 12.01
C GLY A 57 17.51 4.57 11.03
N ARG A 58 17.35 3.52 10.22
CA ARG A 58 18.26 3.17 9.12
C ARG A 58 17.74 3.72 7.79
N THR A 59 18.68 4.06 6.92
CA THR A 59 18.47 4.45 5.52
C THR A 59 19.05 3.36 4.64
N VAL A 60 18.24 2.76 3.77
CA VAL A 60 18.67 1.83 2.73
C VAL A 60 18.77 2.61 1.42
N ILE A 61 19.85 2.43 0.66
CA ILE A 61 20.13 3.13 -0.58
C ILE A 61 20.49 2.13 -1.67
N LEU A 62 19.75 2.11 -2.78
CA LEU A 62 20.18 1.39 -3.99
C LEU A 62 21.33 2.15 -4.66
N THR A 63 22.36 1.42 -5.08
CA THR A 63 23.52 1.96 -5.83
C THR A 63 23.63 1.44 -7.26
N ALA A 64 22.74 0.51 -7.63
CA ALA A 64 22.59 -0.06 -8.97
C ALA A 64 21.14 -0.51 -9.17
N ASP A 65 20.77 -0.82 -10.42
CA ASP A 65 19.56 -1.59 -10.73
C ASP A 65 19.73 -3.04 -10.27
N ILE A 66 18.70 -3.60 -9.63
CA ILE A 66 18.75 -4.90 -8.96
C ILE A 66 17.85 -5.88 -9.70
N ASP A 67 18.37 -7.01 -10.17
CA ASP A 67 17.58 -8.03 -10.84
C ASP A 67 17.38 -9.29 -9.97
N LEU A 68 16.13 -9.68 -9.76
CA LEU A 68 15.72 -10.85 -8.97
C LEU A 68 15.37 -12.07 -9.83
N GLU A 69 15.60 -12.03 -11.16
CA GLU A 69 15.28 -13.16 -12.03
C GLU A 69 15.99 -14.45 -11.56
N ALA A 70 15.21 -15.54 -11.49
CA ALA A 70 15.63 -16.84 -10.93
C ALA A 70 16.21 -16.81 -9.49
N ARG A 71 15.76 -15.88 -8.63
CA ARG A 71 16.02 -15.88 -7.17
C ARG A 71 14.77 -16.10 -6.33
N ASP A 72 14.88 -16.94 -5.29
CA ASP A 72 13.84 -17.11 -4.26
C ASP A 72 13.79 -15.90 -3.33
N PHE A 73 13.04 -14.87 -3.72
CA PHE A 73 12.89 -13.64 -2.93
C PHE A 73 11.75 -13.75 -1.90
N THR A 74 12.12 -13.71 -0.61
CA THR A 74 11.17 -13.51 0.50
C THR A 74 10.83 -12.03 0.65
N PRO A 75 9.54 -11.62 0.57
CA PRO A 75 9.10 -10.26 0.87
C PRO A 75 9.59 -9.69 2.21
N ILE A 76 10.08 -8.44 2.19
CA ILE A 76 10.64 -7.75 3.37
C ILE A 76 9.54 -7.67 4.46
N PRO A 77 9.73 -8.26 5.67
CA PRO A 77 8.63 -8.41 6.61
C PRO A 77 8.07 -7.09 7.16
N ILE A 78 8.91 -6.28 7.80
CA ILE A 78 8.52 -5.01 8.43
C ILE A 78 9.59 -3.97 8.15
N PHE A 79 9.18 -2.77 7.73
CA PHE A 79 10.08 -1.67 7.45
C PHE A 79 9.57 -0.34 8.06
N GLY A 80 10.39 0.26 8.94
CA GLY A 80 10.15 1.54 9.59
C GLY A 80 11.31 2.55 9.42
N GLY A 81 12.21 2.28 8.46
CA GLY A 81 13.32 3.16 8.07
C GLY A 81 13.03 3.96 6.80
N VAL A 82 14.08 4.50 6.19
CA VAL A 82 14.03 5.12 4.85
C VAL A 82 14.59 4.12 3.83
N PHE A 83 13.92 3.92 2.70
CA PHE A 83 14.44 3.21 1.53
C PHE A 83 14.44 4.17 0.35
N ASP A 84 15.61 4.49 -0.18
CA ASP A 84 15.80 5.37 -1.32
C ASP A 84 16.32 4.56 -2.52
N GLY A 85 15.48 4.41 -3.54
CA GLY A 85 15.90 3.80 -4.79
C GLY A 85 16.85 4.68 -5.61
N GLN A 86 16.96 5.99 -5.31
CA GLN A 86 17.71 6.98 -6.09
C GLN A 86 17.33 7.06 -7.60
N GLY A 87 16.23 6.45 -8.01
CA GLY A 87 15.82 6.29 -9.42
C GLY A 87 16.18 4.93 -10.03
N HIS A 88 16.84 4.04 -9.29
CA HIS A 88 17.06 2.65 -9.71
C HIS A 88 15.80 1.80 -9.63
N SER A 89 15.84 0.70 -10.37
CA SER A 89 14.78 -0.28 -10.51
C SER A 89 15.13 -1.62 -9.84
N ILE A 90 14.09 -2.31 -9.37
CA ILE A 90 14.16 -3.72 -8.94
C ILE A 90 13.34 -4.55 -9.94
N SER A 91 14.00 -5.35 -10.77
CA SER A 91 13.37 -6.26 -11.75
C SER A 91 13.29 -7.70 -11.26
N GLY A 92 12.63 -8.57 -12.03
CA GLY A 92 12.54 -10.00 -11.75
C GLY A 92 11.71 -10.39 -10.52
N LEU A 93 11.05 -9.45 -9.83
CA LEU A 93 10.34 -9.71 -8.58
C LEU A 93 9.21 -10.73 -8.81
N SER A 94 9.29 -11.88 -8.15
CA SER A 94 8.27 -12.94 -8.22
C SER A 94 7.76 -13.29 -6.82
N ILE A 95 6.47 -13.12 -6.56
CA ILE A 95 5.83 -13.42 -5.28
C ILE A 95 4.63 -14.33 -5.51
N ASN A 96 4.86 -15.64 -5.36
CA ASN A 96 3.85 -16.70 -5.44
C ASN A 96 3.48 -17.32 -4.07
N VAL A 97 4.23 -16.98 -3.01
CA VAL A 97 4.06 -17.53 -1.66
C VAL A 97 2.67 -17.22 -1.06
N GLU A 98 2.06 -18.22 -0.42
CA GLU A 98 0.77 -18.03 0.27
C GLU A 98 0.90 -17.03 1.45
N GLY A 99 -0.14 -16.20 1.63
CA GLY A 99 -0.33 -15.43 2.86
C GLY A 99 -0.76 -13.98 2.64
N ALA A 100 -1.20 -13.34 3.72
CA ALA A 100 -1.71 -11.98 3.72
C ALA A 100 -0.61 -10.91 3.76
N LYS A 101 -0.87 -9.74 3.14
CA LYS A 101 0.02 -8.56 3.09
C LYS A 101 1.32 -8.87 2.35
N GLN A 102 1.24 -8.76 1.02
CA GLN A 102 2.29 -9.17 0.07
C GLN A 102 2.59 -8.03 -0.91
N GLY A 103 3.81 -8.07 -1.46
CA GLY A 103 4.47 -7.03 -2.23
C GLY A 103 5.97 -7.06 -1.89
N LEU A 104 6.80 -6.20 -2.50
CA LEU A 104 8.23 -6.11 -2.14
C LEU A 104 8.44 -5.96 -0.61
N PHE A 105 7.57 -5.18 0.03
CA PHE A 105 7.42 -5.03 1.47
C PHE A 105 6.05 -5.55 1.93
N ARG A 106 6.01 -6.34 3.00
CA ARG A 106 4.74 -6.81 3.59
C ARG A 106 4.06 -5.71 4.40
N TYR A 107 4.84 -5.00 5.22
CA TYR A 107 4.40 -3.87 6.04
C TYR A 107 5.37 -2.69 5.92
N LEU A 108 4.84 -1.49 5.64
CA LEU A 108 5.55 -0.21 5.86
C LEU A 108 4.95 0.47 7.11
N GLU A 109 5.75 0.69 8.14
CA GLU A 109 5.33 1.32 9.40
C GLU A 109 5.17 2.84 9.27
N GLN A 110 4.63 3.51 10.31
CA GLN A 110 4.35 4.95 10.28
C GLN A 110 5.60 5.83 10.11
N SER A 111 6.78 5.39 10.58
CA SER A 111 8.07 6.04 10.31
C SER A 111 8.70 5.63 8.97
N GLY A 112 8.15 4.60 8.33
CA GLY A 112 8.64 4.03 7.08
C GLY A 112 8.46 4.99 5.91
N VAL A 113 9.53 5.19 5.14
CA VAL A 113 9.51 5.95 3.89
C VAL A 113 10.16 5.09 2.80
N ILE A 114 9.45 4.84 1.71
CA ILE A 114 10.02 4.30 0.47
C ILE A 114 9.92 5.40 -0.57
N ARG A 115 11.02 5.72 -1.26
CA ARG A 115 11.03 6.75 -2.30
C ARG A 115 11.92 6.43 -3.50
N ASN A 116 11.64 7.10 -4.62
CA ASN A 116 12.46 7.10 -5.84
C ASN A 116 12.76 5.68 -6.38
N LEU A 117 11.77 4.79 -6.35
CA LEU A 117 11.95 3.36 -6.61
C LEU A 117 11.02 2.86 -7.71
N GLU A 118 11.57 2.24 -8.75
CA GLU A 118 10.81 1.48 -9.75
C GLU A 118 10.85 -0.02 -9.43
N VAL A 119 9.72 -0.72 -9.55
CA VAL A 119 9.63 -2.17 -9.27
C VAL A 119 8.91 -2.89 -10.42
N LYS A 120 9.52 -3.97 -10.91
CA LYS A 120 9.03 -4.75 -12.06
C LYS A 120 8.89 -6.22 -11.67
N GLY A 121 7.69 -6.80 -11.85
CA GLY A 121 7.47 -8.18 -11.41
C GLY A 121 6.04 -8.74 -11.49
N VAL A 122 5.87 -9.90 -10.87
CA VAL A 122 4.65 -10.71 -10.82
C VAL A 122 4.33 -11.02 -9.37
N VAL A 123 3.19 -10.53 -8.88
CA VAL A 123 2.74 -10.67 -7.49
C VAL A 123 1.41 -11.42 -7.48
N THR A 124 1.48 -12.74 -7.34
CA THR A 124 0.34 -13.67 -7.41
C THR A 124 0.31 -14.63 -6.19
N PRO A 125 0.28 -14.12 -4.95
CA PRO A 125 0.30 -14.95 -3.75
C PRO A 125 -0.98 -15.77 -3.56
N GLY A 126 -0.83 -16.97 -3.01
CA GLY A 126 -1.97 -17.82 -2.62
C GLY A 126 -2.74 -17.34 -1.39
N GLY A 127 -3.93 -17.92 -1.21
CA GLY A 127 -4.76 -17.79 0.00
C GLY A 127 -5.88 -16.75 -0.07
N GLU A 128 -6.88 -16.90 0.82
CA GLU A 128 -8.12 -16.11 0.80
C GLU A 128 -7.99 -14.68 1.35
N LYS A 129 -7.04 -14.44 2.26
CA LYS A 129 -6.92 -13.17 3.01
C LYS A 129 -5.92 -12.24 2.36
N SER A 130 -6.33 -11.64 1.25
CA SER A 130 -5.46 -10.79 0.43
C SER A 130 -5.44 -9.32 0.88
N TYR A 131 -4.23 -8.77 0.92
CA TYR A 131 -3.86 -7.35 0.91
C TYR A 131 -2.60 -7.29 0.03
N ILE A 132 -2.77 -7.06 -1.27
CA ILE A 132 -1.70 -7.27 -2.26
C ILE A 132 -1.34 -5.94 -2.90
N GLY A 133 -0.09 -5.50 -2.75
CA GLY A 133 0.50 -4.40 -3.50
C GLY A 133 1.64 -4.91 -4.36
N GLY A 134 1.94 -4.25 -5.48
CA GLY A 134 3.22 -4.48 -6.17
C GLY A 134 4.43 -4.13 -5.29
N ILE A 135 4.34 -3.02 -4.54
CA ILE A 135 5.41 -2.57 -3.64
C ILE A 135 5.09 -2.86 -2.17
N VAL A 136 3.88 -2.54 -1.68
CA VAL A 136 3.56 -2.66 -0.24
C VAL A 136 2.23 -3.39 0.03
N GLY A 137 2.25 -4.47 0.79
CA GLY A 137 1.02 -5.15 1.21
C GLY A 137 0.12 -4.29 2.11
N ASN A 138 0.70 -3.71 3.16
CA ASN A 138 0.04 -2.84 4.13
C ASN A 138 0.89 -1.60 4.41
N ASN A 139 0.39 -0.41 4.07
CA ASN A 139 1.09 0.86 4.26
C ASN A 139 0.50 1.70 5.40
N MET A 140 1.34 2.01 6.39
CA MET A 140 1.09 3.04 7.41
C MET A 140 2.04 4.25 7.27
N GLY A 141 3.07 4.14 6.41
CA GLY A 141 4.10 5.14 6.17
C GLY A 141 3.93 5.91 4.85
N THR A 142 5.03 6.32 4.24
CA THR A 142 5.04 7.15 3.01
C THR A 142 5.68 6.42 1.83
N LEU A 143 4.98 6.38 0.71
CA LEU A 143 5.45 5.89 -0.59
C LEU A 143 5.48 7.05 -1.60
N GLU A 144 6.65 7.67 -1.80
CA GLU A 144 6.80 8.88 -2.63
C GLU A 144 7.63 8.67 -3.91
N SER A 145 7.09 9.07 -5.07
CA SER A 145 7.78 8.99 -6.37
C SER A 145 8.23 7.56 -6.71
N CYS A 146 7.39 6.57 -6.42
CA CYS A 146 7.65 5.16 -6.74
C CYS A 146 6.75 4.66 -7.88
N SER A 147 7.21 3.69 -8.65
CA SER A 147 6.44 3.08 -9.73
C SER A 147 6.43 1.55 -9.64
N PHE A 148 5.32 0.95 -10.07
CA PHE A 148 5.23 -0.49 -10.31
C PHE A 148 4.80 -0.78 -11.75
N SER A 149 5.45 -1.74 -12.41
CA SER A 149 5.06 -2.26 -13.72
C SER A 149 5.03 -3.79 -13.71
N GLY A 150 3.87 -4.39 -13.90
CA GLY A 150 3.79 -5.85 -13.83
C GLY A 150 2.38 -6.43 -13.77
N TYR A 151 2.29 -7.64 -13.21
CA TYR A 151 1.03 -8.35 -13.01
C TYR A 151 0.77 -8.57 -11.51
N VAL A 152 -0.32 -8.02 -10.99
CA VAL A 152 -0.73 -8.16 -9.58
C VAL A 152 -2.06 -8.90 -9.50
N LYS A 153 -2.14 -9.96 -8.70
CA LYS A 153 -3.32 -10.80 -8.52
C LYS A 153 -3.57 -11.07 -7.03
N GLY A 154 -4.83 -10.97 -6.62
CA GLY A 154 -5.28 -11.41 -5.29
C GLY A 154 -6.81 -11.50 -5.24
N LYS A 155 -7.36 -11.94 -4.12
CA LYS A 155 -8.83 -12.03 -3.96
C LYS A 155 -9.42 -10.72 -3.46
N GLY A 156 -8.98 -10.28 -2.29
CA GLY A 156 -9.32 -8.98 -1.69
C GLY A 156 -8.21 -7.93 -1.75
N ASN A 157 -8.58 -6.65 -1.68
CA ASN A 157 -7.68 -5.50 -1.45
C ASN A 157 -6.41 -5.54 -2.31
N VAL A 158 -6.59 -5.50 -3.63
CA VAL A 158 -5.51 -5.62 -4.61
C VAL A 158 -5.20 -4.23 -5.18
N GLY A 159 -3.96 -3.78 -5.07
CA GLY A 159 -3.46 -2.52 -5.61
C GLY A 159 -2.23 -2.72 -6.49
N GLY A 160 -2.10 -1.97 -7.58
CA GLY A 160 -0.86 -1.99 -8.37
C GLY A 160 0.36 -1.54 -7.56
N LEU A 161 0.21 -0.57 -6.65
CA LEU A 161 1.25 -0.16 -5.70
C LEU A 161 1.04 -0.73 -4.29
N VAL A 162 -0.17 -0.59 -3.73
CA VAL A 162 -0.43 -0.86 -2.30
C VAL A 162 -1.74 -1.65 -2.06
N GLY A 163 -1.68 -2.75 -1.32
CA GLY A 163 -2.88 -3.54 -1.01
C GLY A 163 -3.88 -2.79 -0.12
N TRP A 164 -3.42 -2.34 1.05
CA TRP A 164 -4.15 -1.44 1.92
C TRP A 164 -3.29 -0.26 2.37
N ASN A 165 -3.78 0.96 2.10
CA ASN A 165 -3.24 2.20 2.65
C ASN A 165 -4.03 2.57 3.90
N GLY A 166 -3.43 2.39 5.08
CA GLY A 166 -4.01 2.71 6.38
C GLY A 166 -4.12 4.22 6.64
N THR A 167 -4.69 4.60 7.79
CA THR A 167 -5.08 6.00 8.09
C THR A 167 -3.91 6.98 8.13
N THR A 168 -2.72 6.54 8.56
CA THR A 168 -1.48 7.35 8.52
C THR A 168 -0.75 7.27 7.18
N GLY A 169 -1.14 6.31 6.33
CA GLY A 169 -0.46 5.96 5.10
C GLY A 169 -0.62 7.00 3.98
N LYS A 170 0.46 7.27 3.26
CA LYS A 170 0.55 8.27 2.20
C LYS A 170 1.13 7.67 0.93
N LEU A 171 0.45 7.82 -0.20
CA LEU A 171 0.99 7.61 -1.54
C LEU A 171 1.10 8.98 -2.22
N VAL A 172 2.28 9.33 -2.73
CA VAL A 172 2.57 10.68 -3.23
C VAL A 172 3.36 10.59 -4.54
N LYS A 173 2.87 11.19 -5.65
CA LYS A 173 3.56 11.19 -6.98
C LYS A 173 3.84 9.79 -7.57
N SER A 174 3.25 8.73 -7.04
CA SER A 174 3.57 7.34 -7.39
C SER A 174 2.64 6.79 -8.48
N SER A 175 3.13 5.89 -9.34
CA SER A 175 2.38 5.38 -10.51
C SER A 175 2.31 3.85 -10.61
N ALA A 176 1.26 3.34 -11.25
CA ALA A 176 1.04 1.92 -11.48
C ALA A 176 0.83 1.62 -12.97
N SER A 177 1.33 0.48 -13.45
CA SER A 177 1.24 0.06 -14.86
C SER A 177 1.25 -1.46 -14.99
N GLY A 178 0.82 -1.98 -16.15
CA GLY A 178 0.61 -3.41 -16.38
C GLY A 178 -0.83 -3.83 -16.13
N VAL A 179 -1.06 -4.88 -15.33
CA VAL A 179 -2.40 -5.46 -15.09
C VAL A 179 -2.60 -5.75 -13.59
N VAL A 180 -3.77 -5.38 -13.06
CA VAL A 180 -4.21 -5.64 -11.68
C VAL A 180 -5.53 -6.42 -11.71
N TYR A 181 -5.56 -7.59 -11.06
CA TYR A 181 -6.71 -8.50 -11.02
C TYR A 181 -7.15 -8.82 -9.58
N GLY A 182 -8.47 -8.81 -9.33
CA GLY A 182 -9.02 -9.41 -8.12
C GLY A 182 -10.55 -9.43 -8.00
N GLU A 183 -11.03 -10.13 -6.97
CA GLU A 183 -12.46 -10.42 -6.73
C GLU A 183 -13.17 -9.30 -5.93
N SER A 184 -12.43 -8.56 -5.07
CA SER A 184 -13.01 -7.48 -4.25
C SER A 184 -11.99 -6.40 -3.87
N LYS A 185 -12.40 -5.13 -3.94
CA LYS A 185 -11.61 -3.94 -3.55
C LYS A 185 -10.31 -3.87 -4.35
N VAL A 186 -10.45 -3.67 -5.65
CA VAL A 186 -9.36 -3.68 -6.62
C VAL A 186 -9.11 -2.26 -7.10
N GLY A 187 -7.90 -1.76 -6.94
CA GLY A 187 -7.50 -0.43 -7.40
C GLY A 187 -6.26 -0.48 -8.28
N GLY A 188 -6.20 0.34 -9.32
CA GLY A 188 -4.97 0.46 -10.11
C GLY A 188 -3.79 0.96 -9.26
N VAL A 189 -4.02 1.90 -8.32
CA VAL A 189 -3.01 2.36 -7.36
C VAL A 189 -3.11 1.60 -6.03
N ALA A 190 -4.28 1.56 -5.39
CA ALA A 190 -4.47 0.94 -4.08
C ALA A 190 -5.78 0.14 -3.92
N GLY A 191 -5.74 -1.04 -3.31
CA GLY A 191 -6.94 -1.86 -3.12
C GLY A 191 -7.98 -1.21 -2.19
N SER A 192 -7.54 -0.86 -0.97
CA SER A 192 -8.30 -0.04 -0.02
C SER A 192 -7.49 1.18 0.44
N ASN A 193 -8.09 2.36 0.45
CA ASN A 193 -7.51 3.61 0.96
C ASN A 193 -8.30 4.18 2.14
N ALA A 194 -7.67 4.23 3.31
CA ALA A 194 -8.10 4.98 4.50
C ALA A 194 -7.21 6.19 4.82
N GLY A 195 -6.04 6.29 4.16
CA GLY A 195 -5.09 7.39 4.30
C GLY A 195 -5.19 8.43 3.18
N THR A 196 -4.05 8.89 2.68
CA THR A 196 -3.96 9.90 1.59
C THR A 196 -3.32 9.33 0.34
N ILE A 197 -3.96 9.54 -0.82
CA ILE A 197 -3.38 9.36 -2.16
C ILE A 197 -3.34 10.73 -2.84
N LEU A 198 -2.16 11.17 -3.28
CA LEU A 198 -1.93 12.51 -3.83
C LEU A 198 -1.02 12.47 -5.06
N ARG A 199 -1.49 12.99 -6.20
CA ARG A 199 -0.73 13.02 -7.47
C ARG A 199 -0.31 11.64 -7.97
N CYS A 200 -1.12 10.61 -7.71
CA CYS A 200 -0.85 9.27 -8.21
C CYS A 200 -1.50 9.05 -9.58
N VAL A 201 -0.88 8.20 -10.41
CA VAL A 201 -1.32 7.96 -11.80
C VAL A 201 -1.49 6.46 -12.02
N ASN A 202 -2.68 6.05 -12.48
CA ASN A 202 -2.90 4.69 -12.94
C ASN A 202 -2.85 4.57 -14.46
N ASN A 203 -1.87 3.81 -14.94
CA ASN A 203 -1.73 3.34 -16.32
C ASN A 203 -1.95 1.81 -16.42
N SER A 204 -2.30 1.13 -15.32
CA SER A 204 -2.58 -0.31 -15.33
C SER A 204 -4.01 -0.62 -15.76
N GLN A 205 -4.20 -1.74 -16.47
CA GLN A 205 -5.53 -2.28 -16.72
C GLN A 205 -6.02 -2.97 -15.45
N VAL A 206 -7.20 -2.59 -14.96
CA VAL A 206 -7.74 -3.08 -13.69
C VAL A 206 -8.96 -3.94 -13.98
N ASN A 207 -8.88 -5.25 -13.73
CA ASN A 207 -9.95 -6.21 -14.00
C ASN A 207 -10.50 -6.12 -15.45
N THR A 208 -9.62 -6.30 -16.45
CA THR A 208 -9.99 -6.32 -17.89
C THR A 208 -9.88 -7.71 -18.52
N THR A 209 -8.96 -8.55 -18.04
CA THR A 209 -8.80 -9.95 -18.48
C THR A 209 -9.63 -10.88 -17.61
N VAL A 210 -10.73 -11.40 -18.13
CA VAL A 210 -11.50 -12.45 -17.42
C VAL A 210 -10.63 -13.70 -17.39
N GLU A 211 -10.12 -14.07 -16.21
CA GLU A 211 -9.70 -15.44 -16.03
C GLU A 211 -10.94 -16.33 -16.03
N GLU A 212 -10.98 -17.26 -16.98
CA GLU A 212 -11.89 -18.39 -16.89
C GLU A 212 -11.53 -19.18 -15.63
N HIS A 213 -12.32 -19.01 -14.57
CA HIS A 213 -12.38 -20.03 -13.53
C HIS A 213 -12.68 -21.36 -14.23
N LYS A 214 -11.71 -22.27 -14.23
CA LYS A 214 -11.94 -23.67 -14.58
C LYS A 214 -12.90 -24.24 -13.55
N LEU A 215 -14.19 -24.11 -13.84
CA LEU A 215 -15.26 -24.72 -13.07
C LEU A 215 -15.04 -26.23 -13.11
N ASN A 216 -14.53 -26.77 -12.01
CA ASN A 216 -14.39 -28.20 -11.86
C ASN A 216 -15.81 -28.77 -11.70
N PHE A 217 -16.39 -29.27 -12.79
CA PHE A 217 -17.78 -29.75 -12.82
C PHE A 217 -17.98 -31.02 -11.96
N GLU A 218 -16.89 -31.65 -11.51
CA GLU A 218 -16.89 -32.75 -10.55
C GLU A 218 -17.30 -32.27 -9.15
N GLY A 219 -18.56 -32.52 -8.76
CA GLY A 219 -19.06 -32.35 -7.39
C GLY A 219 -20.08 -31.23 -7.17
N LEU A 220 -20.50 -30.50 -8.21
CA LEU A 220 -21.53 -29.45 -8.08
C LEU A 220 -22.90 -30.04 -7.69
N THR A 221 -23.51 -29.50 -6.64
CA THR A 221 -24.87 -29.88 -6.20
C THR A 221 -25.92 -28.92 -6.76
N MET A 222 -27.20 -29.31 -6.71
CA MET A 222 -28.31 -28.41 -7.10
C MET A 222 -28.43 -27.15 -6.22
N GLU A 223 -27.78 -27.09 -5.05
CA GLU A 223 -27.71 -25.87 -4.24
C GLU A 223 -26.65 -24.89 -4.76
N ASP A 224 -25.59 -25.37 -5.41
CA ASP A 224 -24.54 -24.56 -6.02
C ASP A 224 -24.98 -23.94 -7.37
N VAL A 225 -26.03 -24.47 -7.97
CA VAL A 225 -26.72 -23.89 -9.15
C VAL A 225 -27.49 -22.60 -8.78
N ARG A 226 -27.48 -22.18 -7.50
CA ARG A 226 -27.91 -20.82 -7.12
C ARG A 226 -26.93 -19.78 -7.71
N LEU A 227 -27.41 -19.14 -8.78
CA LEU A 227 -26.75 -18.11 -9.60
C LEU A 227 -26.01 -16.96 -8.86
N SER A 228 -26.19 -16.81 -7.55
CA SER A 228 -25.46 -15.85 -6.72
C SER A 228 -24.01 -16.26 -6.39
N LYS A 229 -23.66 -17.56 -6.41
CA LYS A 229 -22.27 -18.02 -6.23
C LYS A 229 -21.46 -18.02 -7.54
N LEU A 230 -22.12 -18.29 -8.67
CA LEU A 230 -21.48 -18.44 -9.98
C LEU A 230 -21.02 -17.10 -10.60
N PHE A 231 -21.55 -15.98 -10.11
CA PHE A 231 -20.97 -14.66 -10.37
C PHE A 231 -20.15 -14.20 -9.16
N LEU A 232 -18.85 -14.58 -9.13
CA LEU A 232 -17.80 -13.81 -8.44
C LEU A 232 -17.58 -12.48 -9.19
N GLY A 233 -18.64 -11.68 -9.31
CA GLY A 233 -18.64 -10.44 -10.05
C GLY A 233 -17.84 -9.39 -9.30
N ALA A 234 -16.63 -9.11 -9.76
CA ALA A 234 -15.64 -8.32 -9.03
C ALA A 234 -16.23 -7.02 -8.45
N THR A 235 -16.03 -6.82 -7.15
CA THR A 235 -16.68 -5.76 -6.36
C THR A 235 -15.72 -4.63 -6.02
N ASP A 236 -16.22 -3.39 -5.99
CA ASP A 236 -15.46 -2.20 -5.57
C ASP A 236 -14.17 -2.04 -6.40
N ILE A 237 -14.32 -1.79 -7.72
CA ILE A 237 -13.21 -1.68 -8.69
C ILE A 237 -12.95 -0.20 -9.01
N GLY A 238 -11.72 0.28 -8.81
CA GLY A 238 -11.32 1.67 -9.05
C GLY A 238 -10.07 1.82 -9.91
N GLY A 239 -9.97 2.90 -10.70
CA GLY A 239 -8.70 3.26 -11.34
C GLY A 239 -7.61 3.68 -10.36
N ILE A 240 -7.96 4.43 -9.30
CA ILE A 240 -7.02 4.77 -8.22
C ILE A 240 -7.25 3.87 -7.00
N ALA A 241 -8.47 3.82 -6.46
CA ALA A 241 -8.77 3.10 -5.22
C ALA A 241 -9.97 2.17 -5.36
N GLY A 242 -9.87 0.88 -5.01
CA GLY A 242 -11.04 -0.01 -5.01
C GLY A 242 -12.11 0.46 -4.02
N LEU A 243 -11.70 0.61 -2.76
CA LEU A 243 -12.45 1.27 -1.69
C LEU A 243 -11.74 2.54 -1.22
N ASN A 244 -12.43 3.67 -1.12
CA ASN A 244 -11.89 4.93 -0.57
C ASN A 244 -12.70 5.47 0.62
N THR A 245 -12.20 5.26 1.84
CA THR A 245 -12.64 5.96 3.06
C THR A 245 -11.73 7.14 3.42
N GLY A 246 -10.54 7.22 2.83
CA GLY A 246 -9.57 8.30 2.99
C GLY A 246 -9.69 9.42 1.95
N VAL A 247 -8.58 10.12 1.70
CA VAL A 247 -8.47 11.21 0.72
C VAL A 247 -7.80 10.71 -0.55
N VAL A 248 -8.39 11.02 -1.72
CA VAL A 248 -7.73 10.95 -3.03
C VAL A 248 -7.74 12.34 -3.66
N GLN A 249 -6.57 12.90 -3.98
CA GLN A 249 -6.44 14.25 -4.52
C GLN A 249 -5.53 14.30 -5.75
N ASN A 250 -5.91 15.11 -6.74
CA ASN A 250 -5.10 15.46 -7.92
C ASN A 250 -4.51 14.21 -8.62
N SER A 251 -5.28 13.11 -8.70
CA SER A 251 -4.81 11.81 -9.17
C SER A 251 -5.57 11.39 -10.43
N GLU A 252 -4.89 10.68 -11.33
CA GLU A 252 -5.35 10.47 -12.71
C GLU A 252 -5.43 8.99 -13.08
N ASN A 253 -6.54 8.57 -13.68
CA ASN A 253 -6.66 7.26 -14.29
C ASN A 253 -6.65 7.33 -15.82
N HIS A 254 -5.65 6.72 -16.43
CA HIS A 254 -5.56 6.49 -17.88
C HIS A 254 -5.82 5.01 -18.25
N GLY A 255 -5.69 4.10 -17.29
CA GLY A 255 -5.94 2.67 -17.46
C GLY A 255 -7.42 2.30 -17.67
N VAL A 256 -7.67 1.21 -18.41
CA VAL A 256 -9.02 0.66 -18.61
C VAL A 256 -9.47 -0.12 -17.38
N ILE A 257 -10.69 0.13 -16.91
CA ILE A 257 -11.23 -0.37 -15.64
C ILE A 257 -12.46 -1.25 -15.88
N GLY A 258 -12.43 -2.47 -15.37
CA GLY A 258 -13.57 -3.39 -15.30
C GLY A 258 -13.94 -4.07 -16.62
N TYR A 259 -14.99 -4.89 -16.55
CA TYR A 259 -15.42 -5.78 -17.63
C TYR A 259 -16.73 -5.32 -18.27
N PRO A 260 -16.93 -5.53 -19.58
CA PRO A 260 -18.26 -5.57 -20.15
C PRO A 260 -19.15 -6.58 -19.40
N HIS A 261 -20.28 -6.11 -18.87
CA HIS A 261 -21.34 -6.92 -18.22
C HIS A 261 -20.96 -7.66 -16.91
N VAL A 262 -19.75 -7.49 -16.37
CA VAL A 262 -19.34 -8.05 -15.06
C VAL A 262 -18.78 -6.96 -14.15
N GLY A 263 -19.11 -7.04 -12.86
CA GLY A 263 -18.58 -6.15 -11.82
C GLY A 263 -19.62 -5.18 -11.26
N TYR A 264 -19.47 -4.88 -9.96
CA TYR A 264 -20.32 -3.98 -9.19
C TYR A 264 -19.45 -2.88 -8.56
N ASN A 265 -19.97 -1.65 -8.50
CA ASN A 265 -19.26 -0.50 -7.94
C ASN A 265 -17.94 -0.25 -8.69
N VAL A 266 -18.04 0.11 -9.98
CA VAL A 266 -16.89 0.34 -10.86
C VAL A 266 -16.72 1.83 -11.13
N GLY A 267 -15.58 2.40 -10.74
CA GLY A 267 -15.30 3.83 -10.89
C GLY A 267 -13.96 4.13 -11.55
N GLY A 268 -13.92 5.16 -12.40
CA GLY A 268 -12.66 5.61 -13.01
C GLY A 268 -11.60 6.08 -12.00
N VAL A 269 -12.01 6.58 -10.82
CA VAL A 269 -11.10 6.95 -9.72
C VAL A 269 -11.31 6.04 -8.51
N ALA A 270 -12.55 5.83 -8.06
CA ALA A 270 -12.84 4.93 -6.94
C ALA A 270 -14.05 4.02 -7.18
N GLY A 271 -13.93 2.73 -6.88
CA GLY A 271 -15.05 1.79 -7.01
C GLY A 271 -16.18 2.14 -6.04
N ARG A 272 -15.84 2.16 -4.74
CA ARG A 272 -16.70 2.65 -3.66
C ARG A 272 -16.02 3.81 -2.92
N GLN A 273 -16.78 4.85 -2.57
CA GLN A 273 -16.29 5.99 -1.80
C GLN A 273 -17.18 6.32 -0.59
N SER A 274 -16.52 6.65 0.52
CA SER A 274 -17.08 7.29 1.72
C SER A 274 -16.19 8.42 2.28
N GLY A 275 -14.95 8.56 1.80
CA GLY A 275 -14.00 9.60 2.20
C GLY A 275 -14.10 10.87 1.37
N TYR A 276 -12.98 11.40 0.86
CA TYR A 276 -12.94 12.57 -0.03
C TYR A 276 -12.22 12.26 -1.33
N ILE A 277 -12.74 12.79 -2.45
CA ILE A 277 -12.10 12.75 -3.78
C ILE A 277 -12.16 14.16 -4.38
N THR A 278 -11.05 14.71 -4.85
CA THR A 278 -11.01 16.08 -5.39
C THR A 278 -9.89 16.31 -6.41
N ILE A 279 -10.18 17.07 -7.47
CA ILE A 279 -9.25 17.36 -8.58
C ILE A 279 -8.75 16.07 -9.28
N CYS A 280 -9.51 14.96 -9.20
CA CYS A 280 -9.13 13.70 -9.84
C CYS A 280 -9.78 13.59 -11.22
N VAL A 281 -9.05 13.02 -12.19
CA VAL A 281 -9.46 12.94 -13.59
C VAL A 281 -9.42 11.49 -14.07
N ASN A 282 -10.37 11.12 -14.92
CA ASN A 282 -10.41 9.82 -15.57
C ASN A 282 -10.43 9.99 -17.10
N HIS A 283 -9.38 9.50 -17.74
CA HIS A 283 -9.22 9.39 -19.18
C HIS A 283 -9.50 7.96 -19.68
N GLY A 284 -9.35 6.95 -18.82
CA GLY A 284 -9.58 5.54 -19.16
C GLY A 284 -11.05 5.15 -19.31
N SER A 285 -11.32 4.13 -20.12
CA SER A 285 -12.68 3.54 -20.24
C SER A 285 -13.05 2.78 -18.96
N VAL A 286 -14.33 2.87 -18.55
CA VAL A 286 -14.86 2.21 -17.35
C VAL A 286 -16.04 1.32 -17.75
N TYR A 287 -15.96 0.02 -17.46
CA TYR A 287 -16.96 -0.99 -17.80
C TYR A 287 -17.42 -1.76 -16.56
N GLY A 288 -18.71 -2.05 -16.46
CA GLY A 288 -19.25 -2.88 -15.38
C GLY A 288 -20.70 -3.27 -15.62
N ARG A 289 -21.32 -3.95 -14.64
CA ARG A 289 -22.71 -4.42 -14.70
C ARG A 289 -23.69 -3.47 -13.99
N LYS A 290 -23.29 -2.88 -12.87
CA LYS A 290 -24.14 -2.05 -11.98
C LYS A 290 -23.25 -1.10 -11.17
N GLU A 291 -23.77 0.07 -10.79
CA GLU A 291 -23.00 1.15 -10.13
C GLU A 291 -21.69 1.47 -10.88
N VAL A 292 -21.81 1.93 -12.13
CA VAL A 292 -20.67 2.29 -12.99
C VAL A 292 -20.62 3.81 -13.16
N GLY A 293 -19.47 4.43 -12.92
CA GLY A 293 -19.32 5.88 -13.06
C GLY A 293 -17.91 6.35 -13.42
N GLY A 294 -17.82 7.48 -14.14
CA GLY A 294 -16.55 8.00 -14.66
C GLY A 294 -15.53 8.40 -13.58
N ILE A 295 -15.97 8.69 -12.35
CA ILE A 295 -15.10 9.01 -11.21
C ILE A 295 -15.37 8.05 -10.05
N VAL A 296 -16.62 7.90 -9.62
CA VAL A 296 -17.03 6.96 -8.55
C VAL A 296 -18.09 5.99 -9.07
N GLY A 297 -17.99 4.71 -8.73
CA GLY A 297 -19.04 3.71 -8.98
C GLY A 297 -20.21 3.82 -8.00
N GLN A 298 -19.93 3.67 -6.70
CA GLN A 298 -20.90 3.83 -5.61
C GLN A 298 -20.42 4.83 -4.54
N ILE A 299 -21.29 5.75 -4.14
CA ILE A 299 -21.10 6.68 -3.02
C ILE A 299 -21.90 6.15 -1.81
N GLU A 300 -21.22 5.88 -0.69
CA GLU A 300 -21.83 5.50 0.59
C GLU A 300 -21.48 6.57 1.65
N PRO A 301 -22.37 7.55 1.92
CA PRO A 301 -22.07 8.68 2.80
C PRO A 301 -22.16 8.35 4.30
N TYR A 302 -22.57 7.12 4.65
CA TYR A 302 -22.64 6.63 6.03
C TYR A 302 -22.04 5.23 6.11
N ILE A 303 -21.18 5.00 7.10
CA ILE A 303 -20.77 3.68 7.55
C ILE A 303 -21.69 3.31 8.72
N ALA A 304 -22.19 2.07 8.74
CA ALA A 304 -22.95 1.48 9.84
C ALA A 304 -22.06 0.61 10.73
#